data_AF-A0A521SES0-F1
#
_entry.id   AF-A0A521SES0-F1
#
_cell.length_a   1.000
_cell.length_b   1.000
_cell.length_c   1.000
_cell.angle_alpha   90.00
_cell.angle_beta   90.00
_cell.angle_gamma   90.00
#
_symmetry.space_group_name_H-M   'P 1'
#
loop_
_entity.id
_entity.type
_entity.pdbx_description
1 polymer ?
#
loop_
_entity_poly.entity_id
_entity_poly.type
_entity_poly.pdbx_seq_one_letter_code
_entity_poly.pdbx_strand_id
1 'polypeptide(L)'
;MSTPEFEIVSLRSGIKSLRMVSNQETFHPGIGPMAEARILHVEQQRLVERCSQAGRFVIWDVGLGAAANAIAAIEALKGCIANVEIHSFDKTLSPLAFALENQEDLDYIKPHQDVIRILLKEKVVLVAPNISWHLHLGDFREVMLRPELPSPHACIYDPYSSVSNQEMWTLEHFRNLAKRLDPAVPCLLTNYTGSSAVRVTWLLAGFYVGVGASVGKKAETTVASNHLNLLEQPLSAEWLAKRQTSQSSAPLRAAQHVAATISAEDFVELSGLAQFVERESSKSGSPLSAQIHDS
;
A
#
# COMPACT_ATOMS: atom_id res chain seq x y z
N MET A 1 -32.68 -12.20 16.06
CA MET A 1 -31.82 -11.01 15.94
C MET A 1 -30.65 -11.40 15.06
N SER A 2 -30.40 -10.69 13.97
CA SER A 2 -29.22 -10.93 13.14
C SER A 2 -27.96 -10.58 13.93
N THR A 3 -26.92 -11.41 13.83
CA THR A 3 -25.61 -11.10 14.41
C THR A 3 -25.07 -9.82 13.76
N PRO A 4 -24.53 -8.85 14.53
CA PRO A 4 -23.94 -7.64 13.96
C PRO A 4 -22.76 -8.00 13.04
N GLU A 5 -22.57 -7.23 11.97
CA GLU A 5 -21.48 -7.44 10.99
C GLU A 5 -20.11 -7.10 11.58
N PHE A 6 -20.07 -6.06 12.43
CA PHE A 6 -18.87 -5.55 13.10
C PHE A 6 -19.06 -5.40 14.60
N GLU A 7 -17.94 -5.39 15.32
CA GLU A 7 -17.89 -5.06 16.75
C GLU A 7 -16.66 -4.23 17.09
N ILE A 8 -16.75 -3.45 18.18
CA ILE A 8 -15.61 -2.74 18.75
C ILE A 8 -14.81 -3.69 19.63
N VAL A 9 -13.49 -3.70 19.45
CA VAL A 9 -12.55 -4.53 20.21
C VAL A 9 -11.46 -3.68 20.84
N SER A 10 -11.06 -4.01 22.07
CA SER A 10 -9.89 -3.40 22.70
C SER A 10 -8.64 -4.22 22.38
N LEU A 11 -7.64 -3.56 21.81
CA LEU A 11 -6.31 -4.12 21.59
C LEU A 11 -5.56 -4.25 22.92
N ARG A 12 -4.45 -5.00 22.93
CA ARG A 12 -3.60 -5.16 24.13
C ARG A 12 -3.06 -3.83 24.67
N SER A 13 -2.93 -2.82 23.81
CA SER A 13 -2.52 -1.46 24.17
C SER A 13 -3.63 -0.63 24.85
N GLY A 14 -4.87 -1.13 24.90
CA GLY A 14 -6.05 -0.38 25.31
C GLY A 14 -6.70 0.45 24.20
N ILE A 15 -6.01 0.62 23.06
CA ILE A 15 -6.58 1.26 21.87
C ILE A 15 -7.72 0.40 21.32
N LYS A 16 -8.82 1.02 20.91
CA LYS A 16 -9.95 0.33 20.31
C LYS A 16 -9.81 0.26 18.79
N SER A 17 -10.33 -0.83 18.22
CA SER A 17 -10.41 -1.04 16.78
C SER A 17 -11.72 -1.73 16.40
N LEU A 18 -11.92 -1.87 15.10
CA LEU A 18 -13.04 -2.59 14.49
C LEU A 18 -12.65 -4.05 14.24
N ARG A 19 -13.57 -4.99 14.47
CA ARG A 19 -13.44 -6.39 14.03
C ARG A 19 -14.65 -6.81 13.20
N MET A 20 -14.40 -7.48 12.08
CA MET A 20 -15.45 -8.15 11.32
C MET A 20 -15.81 -9.48 12.00
N VAL A 21 -17.09 -9.68 12.30
CA VAL A 21 -17.55 -10.81 13.13
C VAL A 21 -17.47 -12.13 12.38
N SER A 22 -17.76 -12.12 11.08
CA SER A 22 -17.86 -13.34 10.25
C SER A 22 -16.53 -14.09 10.11
N ASN A 23 -15.41 -13.37 10.01
CA ASN A 23 -14.07 -13.95 9.82
C ASN A 23 -13.10 -13.65 10.97
N GLN A 24 -13.55 -12.94 12.02
CA GLN A 24 -12.75 -12.53 13.18
C GLN A 24 -11.53 -11.65 12.84
N GLU A 25 -11.53 -11.03 11.66
CA GLU A 25 -10.43 -10.18 11.21
C GLU A 25 -10.55 -8.80 11.86
N THR A 26 -9.51 -8.42 12.62
CA THR A 26 -9.42 -7.11 13.28
C THR A 26 -8.68 -6.15 12.38
N PHE A 27 -9.24 -4.97 12.15
CA PHE A 27 -8.60 -3.91 11.38
C PHE A 27 -7.42 -3.35 12.18
N HIS A 28 -6.27 -3.19 11.53
CA HIS A 28 -5.03 -2.67 12.11
C HIS A 28 -4.67 -3.25 13.50
N PRO A 29 -4.41 -4.58 13.57
CA PRO A 29 -4.13 -5.24 14.83
C PRO A 29 -2.76 -4.81 15.40
N GLY A 30 -2.62 -4.81 16.73
CA GLY A 30 -1.33 -4.58 17.38
C GLY A 30 -1.17 -3.17 17.91
N ILE A 31 -0.50 -2.29 17.17
CA ILE A 31 -0.22 -0.90 17.61
C ILE A 31 -1.41 0.05 17.40
N GLY A 32 -2.43 -0.40 16.69
CA GLY A 32 -3.70 0.29 16.49
C GLY A 32 -3.75 1.11 15.19
N PRO A 33 -4.97 1.53 14.78
CA PRO A 33 -5.25 2.00 13.43
C PRO A 33 -4.35 3.13 12.95
N MET A 34 -4.28 4.22 13.71
CA MET A 34 -3.54 5.40 13.30
C MET A 34 -2.02 5.23 13.37
N ALA A 35 -1.52 4.45 14.32
CA ALA A 35 -0.08 4.24 14.45
C ALA A 35 0.43 3.35 13.30
N GLU A 36 -0.30 2.29 12.98
CA GLU A 36 0.00 1.41 11.85
C GLU A 36 -0.09 2.16 10.52
N ALA A 37 -1.19 2.88 10.27
CA ALA A 37 -1.38 3.67 9.06
C ALA A 37 -0.28 4.72 8.85
N ARG A 38 0.15 5.43 9.91
CA ARG A 38 1.22 6.42 9.81
C ARG A 38 2.56 5.79 9.43
N ILE A 39 2.96 4.73 10.11
CA ILE A 39 4.24 4.05 9.82
C ILE A 39 4.21 3.43 8.41
N LEU A 40 3.19 2.64 8.12
CA LEU A 40 3.13 1.80 6.93
C LEU A 40 2.85 2.59 5.65
N HIS A 41 2.03 3.62 5.74
CA HIS A 41 1.48 4.29 4.55
C HIS A 41 1.90 5.76 4.43
N VAL A 42 2.09 6.48 5.54
CA VAL A 42 2.50 7.89 5.49
C VAL A 42 4.02 8.02 5.44
N GLU A 43 4.71 7.46 6.42
CA GLU A 43 6.16 7.57 6.59
C GLU A 43 6.90 6.78 5.51
N GLN A 44 6.57 5.50 5.34
CA GLN A 44 7.19 4.63 4.33
C GLN A 44 7.03 5.15 2.90
N GLN A 45 5.92 5.82 2.58
CA GLN A 45 5.73 6.44 1.26
C GLN A 45 6.30 7.85 1.15
N ARG A 46 6.84 8.40 2.24
CA ARG A 46 7.37 9.76 2.34
C ARG A 46 6.35 10.79 1.84
N LEU A 47 5.07 10.62 2.22
CA LEU A 47 3.98 11.42 1.65
C LEU A 47 4.20 12.92 1.85
N VAL A 48 4.60 13.33 3.06
CA VAL A 48 4.84 14.74 3.39
C VAL A 48 5.98 15.33 2.57
N GLU A 49 7.11 14.61 2.44
CA GLU A 49 8.26 15.04 1.63
C GLU A 49 7.86 15.20 0.16
N ARG A 50 7.18 14.21 -0.41
CA ARG A 50 6.82 14.18 -1.83
C ARG A 50 5.69 15.14 -2.18
N CYS A 51 4.90 15.55 -1.19
CA CYS A 51 3.85 16.56 -1.31
C CYS A 51 4.34 17.99 -0.99
N SER A 52 5.65 18.18 -0.78
CA SER A 52 6.23 19.49 -0.44
C SER A 52 6.26 20.49 -1.60
N GLN A 53 6.16 20.02 -2.84
CA GLN A 53 6.20 20.86 -4.03
C GLN A 53 4.79 21.22 -4.50
N ALA A 54 4.63 22.43 -5.05
CA ALA A 54 3.39 22.81 -5.71
C ALA A 54 3.12 21.90 -6.91
N GLY A 55 1.85 21.53 -7.10
CA GLY A 55 1.45 20.59 -8.14
C GLY A 55 0.23 19.80 -7.73
N ARG A 56 -0.03 18.70 -8.43
CA ARG A 56 -1.08 17.74 -8.08
C ARG A 56 -0.43 16.55 -7.38
N PHE A 57 -1.05 16.04 -6.31
CA PHE A 57 -0.59 14.85 -5.62
C PHE A 57 -1.76 13.89 -5.38
N VAL A 58 -1.73 12.72 -6.01
CA VAL A 58 -2.84 11.77 -6.03
C VAL A 58 -2.51 10.56 -5.17
N ILE A 59 -3.42 10.22 -4.27
CA ILE A 59 -3.33 9.03 -3.42
C ILE A 59 -4.48 8.10 -3.76
N TRP A 60 -4.18 6.84 -4.05
CA TRP A 60 -5.16 5.76 -4.08
C TRP A 60 -5.13 5.03 -2.75
N ASP A 61 -6.28 4.88 -2.12
CA ASP A 61 -6.50 4.18 -0.86
C ASP A 61 -7.41 2.97 -1.12
N VAL A 62 -6.82 1.79 -1.28
CA VAL A 62 -7.50 0.57 -1.72
C VAL A 62 -7.87 -0.26 -0.50
N GLY A 63 -9.17 -0.36 -0.22
CA GLY A 63 -9.69 -0.96 1.01
C GLY A 63 -9.92 0.10 2.07
N LEU A 64 -10.88 1.00 1.83
CA LEU A 64 -11.18 2.11 2.75
C LEU A 64 -11.44 1.62 4.18
N GLY A 65 -12.22 0.54 4.33
CA GLY A 65 -12.53 -0.01 5.65
C GLY A 65 -13.09 1.04 6.60
N ALA A 66 -12.51 1.15 7.79
CA ALA A 66 -12.86 2.17 8.79
C ALA A 66 -12.11 3.52 8.60
N ALA A 67 -11.45 3.72 7.45
CA ALA A 67 -10.79 4.95 7.02
C ALA A 67 -9.51 5.39 7.77
N ALA A 68 -8.89 4.52 8.56
CA ALA A 68 -7.66 4.88 9.27
C ALA A 68 -6.51 5.31 8.33
N ASN A 69 -6.33 4.61 7.21
CA ASN A 69 -5.31 4.93 6.21
C ASN A 69 -5.52 6.30 5.57
N ALA A 70 -6.74 6.56 5.07
CA ALA A 70 -7.10 7.84 4.50
C ALA A 70 -6.99 8.98 5.52
N ILE A 71 -7.48 8.79 6.74
CA ILE A 71 -7.42 9.81 7.81
C ILE A 71 -5.96 10.10 8.19
N ALA A 72 -5.10 9.09 8.30
CA ALA A 72 -3.68 9.28 8.57
C ALA A 72 -2.99 10.11 7.46
N ALA A 73 -3.31 9.83 6.20
CA ALA A 73 -2.81 10.61 5.07
C ALA A 73 -3.34 12.06 5.09
N ILE A 74 -4.64 12.26 5.33
CA ILE A 74 -5.27 13.58 5.45
C ILE A 74 -4.59 14.41 6.54
N GLU A 75 -4.41 13.84 7.73
CA GLU A 75 -3.79 14.52 8.87
C GLU A 75 -2.35 14.91 8.58
N ALA A 76 -1.57 14.00 7.99
CA ALA A 76 -0.17 14.24 7.67
C ALA A 76 0.03 15.31 6.58
N LEU A 77 -0.93 15.43 5.66
CA LEU A 77 -0.85 16.34 4.53
C LEU A 77 -1.52 17.70 4.79
N LYS A 78 -2.10 17.92 5.98
CA LYS A 78 -2.59 19.26 6.35
C LYS A 78 -1.46 20.28 6.25
N GLY A 79 -1.67 21.32 5.44
CA GLY A 79 -0.69 22.38 5.22
C GLY A 79 0.35 22.08 4.13
N CYS A 80 0.23 20.96 3.39
CA CYS A 80 1.03 20.76 2.18
C CYS A 80 0.70 21.81 1.11
N ILE A 81 1.64 22.03 0.18
CA ILE A 81 1.49 23.06 -0.87
C ILE A 81 0.79 22.47 -2.11
N ALA A 82 0.90 21.17 -2.35
CA ALA A 82 0.26 20.52 -3.48
C ALA A 82 -1.27 20.49 -3.35
N ASN A 83 -1.97 20.40 -4.48
CA ASN A 83 -3.38 20.01 -4.53
C ASN A 83 -3.48 18.50 -4.41
N VAL A 84 -3.96 18.02 -3.27
CA VAL A 84 -4.07 16.61 -2.94
C VAL A 84 -5.45 16.07 -3.29
N GLU A 85 -5.46 14.94 -3.98
CA GLU A 85 -6.65 14.14 -4.23
C GLU A 85 -6.46 12.75 -3.61
N ILE A 86 -7.31 12.40 -2.66
CA ILE A 86 -7.34 11.07 -2.07
C ILE A 86 -8.54 10.33 -2.66
N HIS A 87 -8.28 9.24 -3.37
CA HIS A 87 -9.29 8.37 -3.97
C HIS A 87 -9.34 7.07 -3.15
N SER A 88 -10.36 6.95 -2.30
CA SER A 88 -10.60 5.73 -1.52
C SER A 88 -11.55 4.80 -2.26
N PHE A 89 -11.22 3.50 -2.26
CA PHE A 89 -11.96 2.45 -2.94
C PHE A 89 -12.44 1.41 -1.95
N ASP A 90 -13.72 1.03 -2.05
CA ASP A 90 -14.28 -0.09 -1.29
C ASP A 90 -15.50 -0.69 -2.01
N LYS A 91 -15.82 -1.95 -1.72
CA LYS A 91 -17.03 -2.62 -2.19
C LYS A 91 -18.25 -2.26 -1.34
N THR A 92 -18.02 -1.84 -0.10
CA THR A 92 -19.08 -1.54 0.87
C THR A 92 -18.76 -0.30 1.69
N LEU A 93 -19.80 0.32 2.25
CA LEU A 93 -19.66 1.42 3.21
C LEU A 93 -19.85 0.95 4.66
N SER A 94 -20.21 -0.31 4.87
CA SER A 94 -20.58 -0.83 6.20
C SER A 94 -19.49 -0.61 7.27
N PRO A 95 -18.18 -0.85 7.01
CA PRO A 95 -17.16 -0.63 8.03
C PRO A 95 -17.04 0.84 8.45
N LEU A 96 -17.08 1.77 7.49
CA LEU A 96 -16.98 3.21 7.75
C LEU A 96 -18.24 3.76 8.43
N ALA A 97 -19.42 3.30 7.99
CA ALA A 97 -20.69 3.68 8.62
C ALA A 97 -20.73 3.22 10.09
N PHE A 98 -20.34 1.96 10.35
CA PHE A 98 -20.23 1.45 11.73
C PHE A 98 -19.20 2.23 12.54
N ALA A 99 -18.04 2.54 11.97
CA ALA A 99 -17.00 3.32 12.65
C ALA A 99 -17.51 4.72 13.05
N LEU A 100 -18.29 5.37 12.19
CA LEU A 100 -18.91 6.66 12.46
C LEU A 100 -19.98 6.58 13.57
N GLU A 101 -20.81 5.54 13.57
CA GLU A 101 -21.80 5.30 14.64
C GLU A 101 -21.14 5.06 16.00
N ASN A 102 -19.94 4.47 16.00
CA ASN A 102 -19.16 4.15 17.20
C ASN A 102 -17.96 5.10 17.39
N GLN A 103 -18.06 6.35 16.91
CA GLN A 103 -16.97 7.32 16.94
C GLN A 103 -16.45 7.65 18.36
N GLU A 104 -17.26 7.47 19.39
CA GLU A 104 -16.85 7.68 20.80
C GLU A 104 -15.88 6.60 21.29
N ASP A 105 -15.88 5.44 20.62
CA ASP A 105 -14.94 4.35 20.85
C ASP A 105 -13.72 4.41 19.92
N LEU A 106 -13.79 5.16 18.83
CA LEU A 106 -12.74 5.27 17.83
C LEU A 106 -12.22 6.71 17.77
N ASP A 107 -11.23 7.02 18.62
CA ASP A 107 -10.69 8.37 18.82
C ASP A 107 -10.26 9.09 17.53
N TYR A 108 -9.88 8.34 16.49
CA TYR A 108 -9.48 8.90 15.20
C TYR A 108 -10.65 9.26 14.27
N ILE A 109 -11.86 8.75 14.53
CA ILE A 109 -13.05 9.06 13.72
C ILE A 109 -13.70 10.36 14.18
N LYS A 110 -13.83 10.53 15.50
CA LYS A 110 -14.57 11.65 16.11
C LYS A 110 -14.15 13.04 15.58
N PRO A 111 -12.86 13.37 15.40
CA PRO A 111 -12.45 14.66 14.84
C PRO A 111 -12.87 14.88 13.38
N HIS A 112 -13.17 13.82 12.64
CA HIS A 112 -13.47 13.83 11.20
C HIS A 112 -14.94 13.44 10.90
N GLN A 113 -15.80 13.35 11.92
CA GLN A 113 -17.17 12.85 11.79
C GLN A 113 -18.00 13.57 10.70
N ASP A 114 -17.89 14.89 10.61
CA ASP A 114 -18.68 15.67 9.64
C ASP A 114 -18.14 15.49 8.22
N VAL A 115 -16.82 15.42 8.07
CA VAL A 115 -16.16 15.09 6.80
C VAL A 115 -16.60 13.71 6.32
N ILE A 116 -16.62 12.71 7.21
CA ILE A 116 -17.05 11.35 6.90
C ILE A 116 -18.54 11.31 6.54
N ARG A 117 -19.41 12.03 7.26
CA ARG A 117 -20.84 12.15 6.91
C ARG A 117 -21.04 12.71 5.51
N ILE A 118 -20.31 13.76 5.16
CA ILE A 118 -20.36 14.34 3.81
C ILE A 118 -19.83 13.35 2.78
N LEU A 119 -18.68 12.71 3.03
CA LEU A 119 -18.11 11.70 2.13
C LEU A 119 -19.09 10.55 1.87
N LEU A 120 -19.74 10.02 2.91
CA LEU A 120 -20.71 8.93 2.77
C LEU A 120 -21.91 9.33 1.92
N LYS A 121 -22.37 10.59 2.01
CA LYS A 121 -23.53 11.11 1.29
C LYS A 121 -23.20 11.55 -0.14
N GLU A 122 -22.21 12.43 -0.27
CA GLU A 122 -21.88 13.15 -1.50
C GLU A 122 -20.79 12.46 -2.33
N LYS A 123 -20.12 11.44 -1.76
CA LYS A 123 -18.97 10.71 -2.35
C LYS A 123 -17.72 11.55 -2.59
N VAL A 124 -17.80 12.85 -2.40
CA VAL A 124 -16.67 13.77 -2.45
C VAL A 124 -16.79 14.81 -1.35
N VAL A 125 -15.67 15.18 -0.74
CA VAL A 125 -15.61 16.23 0.28
C VAL A 125 -14.27 16.95 0.21
N LEU A 126 -14.31 18.27 0.38
CA LEU A 126 -13.11 19.08 0.58
C LEU A 126 -12.76 19.07 2.07
N VAL A 127 -11.63 18.45 2.43
CA VAL A 127 -11.21 18.31 3.84
C VAL A 127 -10.28 19.45 4.30
N ALA A 128 -9.66 20.13 3.33
CA ALA A 128 -8.90 21.37 3.48
C ALA A 128 -8.88 22.10 2.12
N PRO A 129 -8.54 23.40 2.03
CA PRO A 129 -8.62 24.17 0.79
C PRO A 129 -7.97 23.50 -0.45
N ASN A 130 -6.91 22.74 -0.23
CA ASN A 130 -6.14 22.04 -1.26
C ASN A 130 -6.19 20.51 -1.13
N ILE A 131 -7.10 19.94 -0.32
CA ILE A 131 -7.20 18.48 -0.12
C ILE A 131 -8.65 18.05 -0.33
N SER A 132 -8.87 17.24 -1.36
CA SER A 132 -10.16 16.62 -1.65
C SER A 132 -10.11 15.11 -1.43
N TRP A 133 -11.20 14.56 -0.89
CA TRP A 133 -11.36 13.14 -0.66
C TRP A 133 -12.56 12.61 -1.45
N HIS A 134 -12.29 11.62 -2.30
CA HIS A 134 -13.22 10.99 -3.23
C HIS A 134 -13.42 9.52 -2.84
N LEU A 135 -14.67 9.09 -2.81
CA LEU A 135 -15.08 7.72 -2.48
C LEU A 135 -15.63 7.03 -3.72
N HIS A 136 -15.01 5.91 -4.09
CA HIS A 136 -15.40 5.08 -5.23
C HIS A 136 -15.94 3.74 -4.74
N LEU A 137 -17.26 3.56 -4.84
CA LEU A 137 -17.93 2.32 -4.47
C LEU A 137 -17.91 1.33 -5.64
N GLY A 138 -17.42 0.11 -5.40
CA GLY A 138 -17.39 -0.98 -6.38
C GLY A 138 -16.18 -1.89 -6.22
N ASP A 139 -16.10 -2.93 -7.05
CA ASP A 139 -14.91 -3.77 -7.09
C ASP A 139 -13.72 -2.98 -7.62
N PHE A 140 -12.66 -2.82 -6.82
CA PHE A 140 -11.47 -2.07 -7.22
C PHE A 140 -10.88 -2.56 -8.55
N ARG A 141 -10.95 -3.86 -8.84
CA ARG A 141 -10.45 -4.45 -10.10
C ARG A 141 -11.11 -3.83 -11.33
N GLU A 142 -12.37 -3.42 -11.20
CA GLU A 142 -13.17 -2.79 -12.26
C GLU A 142 -13.05 -1.27 -12.19
N VAL A 143 -13.17 -0.71 -10.98
CA VAL A 143 -13.16 0.74 -10.75
C VAL A 143 -11.84 1.36 -11.19
N MET A 144 -10.69 0.73 -10.92
CA MET A 144 -9.37 1.28 -11.29
C MET A 144 -9.17 1.41 -12.81
N LEU A 145 -9.95 0.68 -13.61
CA LEU A 145 -9.87 0.70 -15.07
C LEU A 145 -10.58 1.90 -15.69
N ARG A 146 -11.33 2.66 -14.89
CA ARG A 146 -12.01 3.88 -15.32
C ARG A 146 -11.01 4.93 -15.81
N PRO A 147 -11.17 5.45 -17.05
CA PRO A 147 -10.20 6.36 -17.65
C PRO A 147 -10.14 7.73 -16.95
N GLU A 148 -11.21 8.16 -16.28
CA GLU A 148 -11.27 9.42 -15.55
C GLU A 148 -10.45 9.42 -14.26
N LEU A 149 -10.06 8.25 -13.75
CA LEU A 149 -9.23 8.17 -12.56
C LEU A 149 -7.79 8.60 -12.89
N PRO A 150 -7.23 9.56 -12.13
CA PRO A 150 -5.85 9.97 -12.32
C PRO A 150 -4.86 8.90 -11.86
N SER A 151 -3.70 8.85 -12.50
CA SER A 151 -2.59 8.01 -12.03
C SER A 151 -2.16 8.46 -10.61
N PRO A 152 -1.97 7.53 -9.68
CA PRO A 152 -1.54 7.86 -8.33
C PRO A 152 -0.04 8.19 -8.27
N HIS A 153 0.30 9.03 -7.30
CA HIS A 153 1.66 9.20 -6.76
C HIS A 153 1.89 8.24 -5.57
N ALA A 154 0.81 7.85 -4.89
CA ALA A 154 0.85 6.96 -3.74
C ALA A 154 -0.30 5.97 -3.84
N CYS A 155 -0.05 4.69 -3.60
CA CYS A 155 -1.05 3.63 -3.54
C CYS A 155 -0.95 2.94 -2.18
N ILE A 156 -1.87 3.26 -1.29
CA ILE A 156 -2.10 2.55 -0.04
C ILE A 156 -2.90 1.31 -0.41
N TYR A 157 -2.23 0.16 -0.50
CA TYR A 157 -2.86 -1.09 -0.92
C TYR A 157 -3.14 -1.93 0.33
N ASP A 158 -4.34 -1.82 0.89
CA ASP A 158 -4.72 -2.47 2.14
C ASP A 158 -6.08 -3.21 2.09
N PRO A 159 -6.34 -4.04 1.06
CA PRO A 159 -7.50 -4.91 1.10
C PRO A 159 -7.28 -6.03 2.13
N TYR A 160 -8.37 -6.71 2.47
CA TYR A 160 -8.32 -8.01 3.15
C TYR A 160 -7.28 -8.95 2.54
N SER A 161 -6.65 -9.75 3.40
CA SER A 161 -5.49 -10.59 3.04
C SER A 161 -5.72 -11.47 1.80
N SER A 162 -4.63 -11.93 1.19
CA SER A 162 -4.70 -12.84 0.05
C SER A 162 -5.40 -14.17 0.33
N VAL A 163 -5.60 -14.54 1.60
CA VAL A 163 -6.38 -15.72 1.99
C VAL A 163 -7.88 -15.43 1.87
N SER A 164 -8.31 -14.24 2.29
CA SER A 164 -9.72 -13.83 2.34
C SER A 164 -10.22 -13.13 1.08
N ASN A 165 -9.34 -12.55 0.26
CA ASN A 165 -9.72 -11.76 -0.92
C ASN A 165 -8.81 -12.03 -2.14
N GLN A 166 -8.61 -13.31 -2.46
CA GLN A 166 -7.64 -13.81 -3.43
C GLN A 166 -7.59 -13.08 -4.79
N GLU A 167 -8.74 -12.65 -5.30
CA GLU A 167 -8.84 -11.99 -6.60
C GLU A 167 -8.12 -10.63 -6.66
N MET A 168 -7.97 -9.97 -5.52
CA MET A 168 -7.21 -8.72 -5.37
C MET A 168 -5.69 -8.96 -5.28
N TRP A 169 -5.23 -10.20 -5.39
CA TRP A 169 -3.82 -10.52 -5.22
C TRP A 169 -3.19 -11.21 -6.43
N THR A 170 -3.93 -11.35 -7.53
CA THR A 170 -3.45 -12.07 -8.70
C THR A 170 -2.45 -11.25 -9.53
N LEU A 171 -1.58 -11.95 -10.26
CA LEU A 171 -0.63 -11.38 -11.20
C LEU A 171 -1.32 -10.54 -12.27
N GLU A 172 -2.46 -11.00 -12.78
CA GLU A 172 -3.24 -10.25 -13.76
C GLU A 172 -3.78 -8.94 -13.17
N HIS A 173 -4.29 -8.97 -11.93
CA HIS A 173 -4.74 -7.76 -11.25
C HIS A 173 -3.61 -6.74 -11.12
N PHE A 174 -2.43 -7.15 -10.65
CA PHE A 174 -1.30 -6.24 -10.50
C PHE A 174 -0.71 -5.78 -11.84
N ARG A 175 -0.76 -6.59 -12.90
CA ARG A 175 -0.41 -6.14 -14.26
C ARG A 175 -1.36 -5.05 -14.75
N ASN A 176 -2.65 -5.16 -14.45
CA ASN A 176 -3.61 -4.12 -14.77
C ASN A 176 -3.38 -2.86 -13.94
N LEU A 177 -3.04 -3.00 -12.65
CA LEU A 177 -2.66 -1.86 -11.81
C LEU A 177 -1.39 -1.15 -12.33
N ALA A 178 -0.35 -1.90 -12.71
CA ALA A 178 0.89 -1.33 -13.28
C ALA A 178 0.60 -0.51 -14.55
N LYS A 179 -0.31 -0.97 -15.42
CA LYS A 179 -0.74 -0.23 -16.62
C LYS A 179 -1.49 1.07 -16.31
N ARG A 180 -2.01 1.25 -15.10
CA ARG A 180 -2.66 2.51 -14.68
C ARG A 180 -1.67 3.53 -14.15
N LEU A 181 -0.43 3.12 -13.86
CA LEU A 181 0.61 4.05 -13.45
C LEU A 181 1.19 4.77 -14.66
N ASP A 182 1.29 6.09 -14.55
CA ASP A 182 2.00 6.92 -15.51
C ASP A 182 3.52 6.72 -15.32
N PRO A 183 4.26 6.30 -16.37
CA PRO A 183 5.72 6.16 -16.30
C PRO A 183 6.45 7.46 -15.92
N ALA A 184 5.85 8.64 -16.18
CA ALA A 184 6.41 9.94 -15.82
C ALA A 184 6.13 10.34 -14.37
N VAL A 185 5.22 9.65 -13.67
CA VAL A 185 4.85 9.92 -12.28
C VAL A 185 5.38 8.81 -11.38
N PRO A 186 6.42 9.08 -10.55
CA PRO A 186 6.90 8.11 -9.59
C PRO A 186 5.80 7.78 -8.57
N CYS A 187 5.45 6.51 -8.47
CA CYS A 187 4.43 6.00 -7.57
C CYS A 187 5.03 5.00 -6.58
N LEU A 188 4.68 5.12 -5.29
CA LEU A 188 4.93 4.08 -4.30
C LEU A 188 3.65 3.32 -4.00
N LEU A 189 3.77 2.00 -3.88
CA LEU A 189 2.72 1.11 -3.43
C LEU A 189 3.20 0.40 -2.16
N THR A 190 2.40 0.41 -1.10
CA THR A 190 2.77 -0.21 0.18
C THR A 190 1.70 -1.17 0.67
N ASN A 191 2.12 -2.29 1.26
CA ASN A 191 1.25 -3.24 1.94
C ASN A 191 1.97 -3.86 3.16
N TYR A 192 1.20 -4.26 4.17
CA TYR A 192 1.70 -4.87 5.41
C TYR A 192 2.38 -6.24 5.22
N THR A 193 2.14 -6.93 4.11
CA THR A 193 2.61 -8.31 3.92
C THR A 193 4.11 -8.40 3.66
N GLY A 194 4.75 -9.40 4.28
CA GLY A 194 6.11 -9.84 3.94
C GLY A 194 6.13 -11.08 3.02
N SER A 195 5.00 -11.43 2.42
CA SER A 195 4.83 -12.66 1.65
C SER A 195 5.78 -12.73 0.44
N SER A 196 6.47 -13.86 0.30
CA SER A 196 7.35 -14.10 -0.84
C SER A 196 6.55 -14.21 -2.15
N ALA A 197 5.40 -14.89 -2.13
CA ALA A 197 4.50 -14.97 -3.28
C ALA A 197 4.01 -13.58 -3.73
N VAL A 198 3.65 -12.68 -2.81
CA VAL A 198 3.23 -11.30 -3.17
C VAL A 198 4.40 -10.53 -3.79
N ARG A 199 5.59 -10.58 -3.19
CA ARG A 199 6.79 -9.91 -3.73
C ARG A 199 7.15 -10.42 -5.13
N VAL A 200 7.07 -11.73 -5.36
CA VAL A 200 7.28 -12.34 -6.69
C VAL A 200 6.19 -11.93 -7.68
N THR A 201 4.92 -11.93 -7.27
CA THR A 201 3.81 -11.45 -8.09
C THR A 201 4.02 -10.00 -8.54
N TRP A 202 4.43 -9.11 -7.63
CA TRP A 202 4.66 -7.71 -7.96
C TRP A 202 5.84 -7.51 -8.92
N LEU A 203 6.93 -8.26 -8.73
CA LEU A 203 8.05 -8.26 -9.68
C LEU A 203 7.60 -8.68 -11.09
N LEU A 204 6.87 -9.80 -11.22
CA LEU A 204 6.33 -10.27 -12.50
C LEU A 204 5.22 -9.36 -13.08
N ALA A 205 4.61 -8.52 -12.25
CA ALA A 205 3.63 -7.53 -12.69
C ALA A 205 4.28 -6.26 -13.28
N GLY A 206 5.60 -6.11 -13.17
CA GLY A 206 6.36 -4.98 -13.70
C GLY A 206 6.70 -3.92 -12.66
N PHE A 207 6.54 -4.20 -11.37
CA PHE A 207 7.01 -3.30 -10.31
C PHE A 207 8.45 -3.61 -9.93
N TYR A 208 9.20 -2.57 -9.56
CA TYR A 208 10.32 -2.71 -8.65
C TYR A 208 9.81 -2.99 -7.25
N VAL A 209 10.45 -3.87 -6.49
CA VAL A 209 10.00 -4.30 -5.17
C VAL A 209 11.14 -4.21 -4.16
N GLY A 210 10.85 -3.68 -2.98
CA GLY A 210 11.77 -3.50 -1.88
C GLY A 210 11.21 -3.94 -0.52
N VAL A 211 12.10 -3.92 0.46
CA VAL A 211 11.77 -4.14 1.87
C VAL A 211 11.14 -2.86 2.42
N GLY A 212 9.95 -2.98 3.01
CA GLY A 212 9.27 -1.87 3.68
C GLY A 212 9.68 -1.72 5.15
N ALA A 213 9.02 -0.80 5.84
CA ALA A 213 9.18 -0.56 7.27
C ALA A 213 8.84 -1.80 8.11
N SER A 214 9.41 -1.88 9.30
CA SER A 214 9.03 -2.88 10.29
C SER A 214 7.91 -2.35 11.16
N VAL A 215 6.73 -2.97 11.09
CA VAL A 215 5.62 -2.65 11.99
C VAL A 215 5.61 -3.64 13.15
N GLY A 216 5.82 -3.14 14.37
CA GLY A 216 5.81 -3.97 15.57
C GLY A 216 6.96 -4.99 15.65
N LYS A 217 6.67 -6.23 16.06
CA LYS A 217 7.69 -7.12 16.66
C LYS A 217 8.50 -8.03 15.73
N LYS A 218 8.29 -8.11 14.40
CA LYS A 218 9.24 -8.87 13.49
C LYS A 218 8.94 -8.98 11.99
N ALA A 219 7.84 -8.46 11.44
CA ALA A 219 7.55 -8.67 10.01
C ALA A 219 8.03 -7.48 9.16
N GLU A 220 8.95 -7.75 8.23
CA GLU A 220 9.23 -6.84 7.13
C GLU A 220 7.99 -6.69 6.26
N THR A 221 7.56 -5.45 6.01
CA THR A 221 6.47 -5.15 5.08
C THR A 221 7.01 -5.09 3.65
N THR A 222 6.16 -4.80 2.67
CA THR A 222 6.58 -4.70 1.26
C THR A 222 6.25 -3.32 0.71
N VAL A 223 7.20 -2.78 -0.05
CA VAL A 223 7.03 -1.57 -0.85
C VAL A 223 7.34 -1.89 -2.32
N ALA A 224 6.58 -1.32 -3.24
CA ALA A 224 6.78 -1.43 -4.67
C ALA A 224 6.73 -0.06 -5.35
N SER A 225 7.30 0.03 -6.55
CA SER A 225 7.30 1.24 -7.36
C SER A 225 7.40 0.95 -8.84
N ASN A 226 6.91 1.87 -9.68
CA ASN A 226 7.25 1.93 -11.10
C ASN A 226 8.64 2.56 -11.34
N HIS A 227 9.32 3.09 -10.31
CA HIS A 227 10.67 3.68 -10.38
C HIS A 227 11.60 3.08 -9.33
N LEU A 228 12.70 2.45 -9.76
CA LEU A 228 13.65 1.78 -8.86
C LEU A 228 14.29 2.72 -7.84
N ASN A 229 14.58 3.97 -8.23
CA ASN A 229 15.22 4.97 -7.38
C ASN A 229 14.34 5.46 -6.21
N LEU A 230 13.05 5.13 -6.22
CA LEU A 230 12.12 5.50 -5.17
C LEU A 230 12.19 4.55 -3.97
N LEU A 231 12.76 3.35 -4.17
CA LEU A 231 12.93 2.31 -3.17
C LEU A 231 14.26 2.50 -2.42
N GLU A 232 14.21 2.60 -1.10
CA GLU A 232 15.41 2.67 -0.26
C GLU A 232 16.17 1.33 -0.23
N GLN A 233 15.43 0.22 -0.15
CA GLN A 233 15.98 -1.13 -0.04
C GLN A 233 15.34 -2.08 -1.07
N PRO A 234 15.65 -1.96 -2.37
CA PRO A 234 15.23 -2.93 -3.38
C PRO A 234 15.68 -4.36 -3.03
N LEU A 235 14.82 -5.34 -3.32
CA LEU A 235 15.18 -6.75 -3.20
C LEU A 235 16.38 -7.06 -4.10
N SER A 236 17.31 -7.87 -3.60
CA SER A 236 18.55 -8.21 -4.29
C SER A 236 18.44 -9.53 -5.08
N ALA A 237 19.40 -9.76 -5.98
CA ALA A 237 19.54 -11.05 -6.67
C ALA A 237 19.76 -12.21 -5.66
N GLU A 238 20.44 -11.95 -4.54
CA GLU A 238 20.60 -12.91 -3.45
C GLU A 238 19.25 -13.25 -2.80
N TRP A 239 18.36 -12.26 -2.62
CA TRP A 239 17.00 -12.52 -2.15
C TRP A 239 16.27 -13.44 -3.14
N LEU A 240 16.32 -13.16 -4.44
CA LEU A 240 15.65 -13.96 -5.47
C LEU A 240 16.17 -15.42 -5.48
N ALA A 241 17.48 -15.61 -5.45
CA ALA A 241 18.11 -16.94 -5.39
C ALA A 241 17.66 -17.74 -4.16
N LYS A 242 17.57 -17.11 -2.98
CA LYS A 242 17.06 -17.75 -1.76
C LYS A 242 15.58 -18.14 -1.85
N ARG A 243 14.79 -17.47 -2.69
CA ARG A 243 13.35 -17.76 -2.83
C ARG A 243 13.05 -18.84 -3.86
N GLN A 244 13.98 -19.17 -4.75
CA GLN A 244 13.80 -20.18 -5.79
C GLN A 244 13.30 -21.53 -5.25
N THR A 245 13.78 -21.95 -4.07
CA THR A 245 13.44 -23.25 -3.46
C THR A 245 12.32 -23.16 -2.41
N SER A 246 11.75 -21.97 -2.19
CA SER A 246 10.74 -21.74 -1.16
C SER A 246 9.34 -22.13 -1.64
N GLN A 247 8.64 -22.98 -0.90
CA GLN A 247 7.27 -23.42 -1.22
C GLN A 247 6.19 -22.33 -1.05
N SER A 248 6.57 -21.11 -0.67
CA SER A 248 5.67 -19.96 -0.52
C SER A 248 6.04 -18.81 -1.47
N SER A 249 6.74 -19.11 -2.57
CA SER A 249 7.29 -18.12 -3.49
C SER A 249 6.65 -18.13 -4.88
N ALA A 250 5.85 -19.14 -5.23
CA ALA A 250 5.13 -19.14 -6.49
C ALA A 250 4.24 -17.88 -6.60
N PRO A 251 4.18 -17.24 -7.78
CA PRO A 251 3.31 -16.10 -7.98
C PRO A 251 1.83 -16.51 -7.90
N LEU A 252 1.05 -15.56 -7.40
CA LEU A 252 -0.40 -15.65 -7.27
C LEU A 252 -1.04 -15.50 -8.66
N ARG A 253 -1.30 -16.58 -9.39
CA ARG A 253 -1.95 -16.51 -10.73
C ARG A 253 -3.45 -16.76 -10.70
N ALA A 254 -3.88 -17.74 -9.91
CA ALA A 254 -5.28 -18.05 -9.69
C ALA A 254 -5.66 -17.71 -8.27
N ALA A 255 -6.97 -17.66 -7.99
CA ALA A 255 -7.46 -17.38 -6.65
C ALA A 255 -6.86 -18.34 -5.61
N GLN A 256 -6.73 -19.64 -5.95
CA GLN A 256 -6.17 -20.62 -5.02
C GLN A 256 -4.64 -20.52 -4.91
N HIS A 257 -4.17 -19.99 -3.77
CA HIS A 257 -2.77 -20.08 -3.40
C HIS A 257 -2.42 -21.51 -2.99
N VAL A 258 -1.75 -22.23 -3.88
CA VAL A 258 -1.18 -23.55 -3.59
C VAL A 258 0.29 -23.36 -3.25
N ALA A 259 0.76 -24.02 -2.19
CA ALA A 259 2.17 -24.04 -1.84
C ALA A 259 2.99 -24.58 -3.03
N ALA A 260 3.86 -23.73 -3.56
CA ALA A 260 4.68 -24.01 -4.72
C ALA A 260 5.89 -23.07 -4.74
N THR A 261 6.90 -23.49 -5.49
CA THR A 261 8.09 -22.70 -5.80
C THR A 261 7.89 -21.86 -7.05
N ILE A 262 8.74 -20.84 -7.24
CA ILE A 262 8.89 -20.17 -8.54
C ILE A 262 9.18 -21.22 -9.62
N SER A 263 8.51 -21.14 -10.77
CA SER A 263 8.77 -22.04 -11.90
C SER A 263 10.13 -21.72 -12.55
N ALA A 264 10.69 -22.63 -13.33
CA ALA A 264 11.95 -22.35 -14.04
C ALA A 264 11.81 -21.17 -15.02
N GLU A 265 10.66 -21.07 -15.70
CA GLU A 265 10.32 -19.98 -16.62
C GLU A 265 10.23 -18.64 -15.87
N ASP A 266 9.47 -18.60 -14.77
CA ASP A 266 9.33 -17.39 -13.95
C ASP A 266 10.68 -16.95 -13.39
N PHE A 267 11.53 -17.90 -13.00
CA PHE A 267 12.84 -17.59 -12.45
C PHE A 267 13.76 -16.94 -13.50
N VAL A 268 13.69 -17.41 -14.76
CA VAL A 268 14.42 -16.79 -15.88
C VAL A 268 13.91 -15.37 -16.13
N GLU A 269 12.59 -15.17 -16.18
CA GLU A 269 11.97 -13.84 -16.34
C GLU A 269 12.41 -12.89 -15.21
N LEU A 270 12.25 -13.33 -13.95
CA LEU A 270 12.63 -12.55 -12.77
C LEU A 270 14.11 -12.19 -12.79
N SER A 271 15.00 -13.14 -13.10
CA SER A 271 16.45 -12.89 -13.10
C SER A 271 16.88 -11.86 -14.15
N GLY A 272 16.09 -11.69 -15.21
CA GLY A 272 16.33 -10.68 -16.25
C GLY A 272 15.79 -9.28 -15.95
N LEU A 273 15.07 -9.08 -14.84
CA LEU A 273 14.50 -7.77 -14.50
C LEU A 273 15.62 -6.76 -14.18
N ALA A 274 15.44 -5.51 -14.63
CA ALA A 274 16.41 -4.41 -14.43
C ALA A 274 16.87 -4.26 -12.97
N GLN A 275 15.97 -4.49 -12.01
CA GLN A 275 16.28 -4.47 -10.57
C GLN A 275 17.45 -5.36 -10.17
N PHE A 276 17.60 -6.52 -10.81
CA PHE A 276 18.59 -7.52 -10.45
C PHE A 276 19.85 -7.45 -11.32
N VAL A 277 19.77 -6.79 -12.48
CA VAL A 277 20.88 -6.67 -13.45
C VAL A 277 21.68 -5.38 -13.25
N GLU A 278 21.03 -4.25 -12.96
CA GLU A 278 21.70 -2.93 -12.97
C GLU A 278 22.74 -2.75 -11.84
N ARG A 279 22.65 -3.52 -10.75
CA ARG A 279 23.54 -3.37 -9.57
C ARG A 279 24.90 -4.06 -9.68
N GLU A 280 25.13 -4.91 -10.67
CA GLU A 280 26.48 -5.46 -10.88
C GLU A 280 27.43 -4.45 -11.56
N SER A 281 26.87 -3.45 -12.25
CA SER A 281 27.61 -2.46 -13.04
C SER A 281 28.24 -1.32 -12.21
N SER A 282 27.81 -1.12 -10.96
CA SER A 282 28.26 0.00 -10.11
C SER A 282 29.41 -0.35 -9.16
N LYS A 283 29.95 -1.58 -9.23
CA LYS A 283 31.16 -2.00 -8.48
C LYS A 283 32.47 -1.88 -9.27
N SER A 284 32.47 -1.38 -10.50
CA SER A 284 33.67 -1.12 -11.31
C SER A 284 33.94 0.38 -11.51
N GLY A 285 34.24 1.09 -10.43
CA GLY A 285 34.69 2.49 -10.46
C GLY A 285 35.97 2.69 -9.64
N SER A 286 37.09 2.77 -10.36
CA SER A 286 38.50 3.05 -10.01
C SER A 286 38.92 3.43 -8.58
N PRO A 287 40.06 2.90 -8.08
CA PRO A 287 40.76 3.48 -6.94
C PRO A 287 41.44 4.81 -7.30
N LEU A 288 41.38 5.72 -6.33
CA LEU A 288 41.92 7.06 -6.23
C LEU A 288 43.24 7.34 -6.99
N SER A 289 43.24 8.43 -7.74
CA SER A 289 44.45 9.21 -8.07
C SER A 289 44.95 9.91 -6.80
N ALA A 290 46.07 9.43 -6.24
CA ALA A 290 46.84 10.17 -5.26
C ALA A 290 47.63 11.27 -5.96
N GLN A 291 47.26 12.55 -5.74
CA GLN A 291 48.17 13.67 -5.96
C GLN A 291 48.92 13.94 -4.66
N ILE A 292 50.20 13.58 -4.69
CA ILE A 292 51.20 14.01 -3.72
C ILE A 292 51.57 15.44 -4.10
N HIS A 293 51.25 16.40 -3.24
CA HIS A 293 51.92 17.69 -3.22
C HIS A 293 53.13 17.56 -2.30
N ASP A 294 54.32 17.81 -2.83
CA ASP A 294 55.46 18.21 -2.02
C ASP A 294 56.34 19.19 -2.81
N SER A 295 56.68 20.29 -2.14
CA SER A 295 57.55 21.43 -2.54
C SER A 295 57.00 22.48 -3.50
#